data_AF-O33982-F1
#
_entry.id   AF-O33982-F1
#
_cell.length_a   1.000
_cell.length_b   1.000
_cell.length_c   1.000
_cell.angle_alpha   90.00
_cell.angle_beta   90.00
_cell.angle_gamma   90.00
#
_symmetry.space_group_name_H-M   'P 1'
#
loop_
_entity.id
_entity.type
_entity.pdbx_description
1 polymer ?
#
loop_
_entity_poly.entity_id
_entity_poly.type
_entity_poly.pdbx_seq_one_letter_code
_entity_poly.pdbx_strand_id
1 'polypeptide(L)'
;NKSNFLQKNVILEEESLKTELLKEQSETRKEKIQKQQDEYKGMTQGSLNSLSGESGELEEPIESNEIDLTIDSDLRPKSFLQGIAGSNSISYTDEIEEEDYDRYYLDEDDEDDEEDEEEIRLSNRYQSYLEGVKYNVDSAIQTITKIYNTYTLFSTKLTQMYSTRLDNFAKAKAKEEAAKFTKEDLEKNFKTLLNYIQVSVKTAANFVYINDTHAKRKLENIETEIKTLIAKIKEKPDLYQAYKAIVTPILLMRDSLKEVQSAIDKNGIWY
;
A
#
# COMPACT_ATOMS: atom_id res chain seq x y z
N ASN A 1 47.75 26.26 53.69
CA ASN A 1 47.33 27.35 52.76
C ASN A 1 47.75 27.13 51.30
N LYS A 2 47.51 25.96 50.69
CA LYS A 2 47.77 25.71 49.25
C LYS A 2 46.50 25.42 48.41
N SER A 3 45.34 25.26 49.04
CA SER A 3 44.08 24.94 48.34
C SER A 3 43.37 26.16 47.74
N ASN A 4 43.67 27.39 48.19
CA ASN A 4 42.97 28.60 47.76
C ASN A 4 43.61 29.28 46.53
N PHE A 5 44.80 28.83 46.11
CA PHE A 5 45.51 29.39 44.96
C PHE A 5 45.14 28.69 43.65
N LEU A 6 44.82 27.40 43.70
CA LEU A 6 44.43 26.62 42.51
C LEU A 6 43.03 26.97 42.01
N GLN A 7 42.06 27.23 42.90
CA GLN A 7 40.71 27.63 42.50
C GLN A 7 40.65 29.02 41.85
N LYS A 8 41.52 29.95 42.25
CA LYS A 8 41.56 31.29 41.63
C LYS A 8 42.16 31.28 40.22
N ASN A 9 43.11 30.40 39.93
CA ASN A 9 43.73 30.33 38.61
C ASN A 9 42.81 29.66 37.58
N VAL A 10 42.03 28.65 37.97
CA VAL A 10 41.08 27.97 37.06
C VAL A 10 39.94 28.90 36.63
N ILE A 11 39.47 29.77 37.53
CA ILE A 11 38.39 30.72 37.21
C ILE A 11 38.87 31.83 36.26
N LEU A 12 40.14 32.24 36.34
CA LEU A 12 40.72 33.24 35.44
C LEU A 12 41.00 32.69 34.03
N GLU A 13 41.33 31.40 33.89
CA GLU A 13 41.50 30.74 32.59
C GLU A 13 40.16 30.51 31.87
N GLU A 14 39.09 30.17 32.58
CA GLU A 14 37.76 30.04 31.95
C GLU A 14 37.20 31.38 31.48
N GLU A 15 37.45 32.48 32.21
CA GLU A 15 37.04 33.82 31.75
C GLU A 15 37.85 34.30 30.55
N SER A 16 39.16 34.01 30.48
CA SER A 16 39.96 34.41 29.31
C SER A 16 39.51 33.70 28.03
N LEU A 17 39.28 32.38 28.09
CA LEU A 17 38.81 31.58 26.96
C LEU A 17 37.44 32.02 26.46
N LYS A 18 36.55 32.46 27.37
CA LYS A 18 35.22 32.96 27.01
C LYS A 18 35.28 34.33 26.32
N THR A 19 36.25 35.17 26.68
CA THR A 19 36.47 36.47 26.01
C THR A 19 37.14 36.33 24.65
N GLU A 20 38.01 35.34 24.46
CA GLU A 20 38.69 35.07 23.19
C GLU A 20 37.72 34.51 22.14
N LEU A 21 36.83 33.60 22.54
CA LEU A 21 35.80 33.02 21.68
C LEU A 21 34.73 34.05 21.24
N LEU A 22 34.47 35.06 22.08
CA LEU A 22 33.59 36.19 21.73
C LEU A 22 34.24 37.18 20.75
N LYS A 23 35.57 37.35 20.82
CA LYS A 23 36.31 38.17 19.85
C LYS A 23 36.34 37.52 18.46
N GLU A 24 36.59 36.22 18.39
CA GLU A 24 36.67 35.46 17.14
C GLU A 24 35.31 35.37 16.40
N GLN A 25 34.20 35.30 17.13
CA GLN A 25 32.85 35.39 16.56
C GLN A 25 32.48 36.80 16.05
N SER A 26 33.11 37.85 16.57
CA SER A 26 32.82 39.24 16.18
C SER A 26 33.56 39.67 14.91
N GLU A 27 34.77 39.16 14.68
CA GLU A 27 35.57 39.44 13.49
C GLU A 27 35.00 38.73 12.25
N THR A 28 34.61 37.46 12.38
CA THR A 28 33.97 36.68 11.31
C THR A 28 32.60 37.22 10.87
N ARG A 29 31.90 37.98 11.74
CA ARG A 29 30.65 38.67 11.38
C ARG A 29 30.87 40.00 10.65
N LYS A 30 31.97 40.72 10.89
CA LYS A 30 32.27 41.97 10.18
C LYS A 30 32.72 41.73 8.74
N GLU A 31 33.48 40.65 8.50
CA GLU A 31 33.96 40.32 7.16
C GLU A 31 32.84 39.84 6.21
N LYS A 32 31.79 39.21 6.75
CA LYS A 32 30.65 38.71 5.96
C LYS A 32 29.63 39.77 5.55
N ILE A 33 29.57 40.90 6.28
CA ILE A 33 28.66 42.02 5.98
C ILE A 33 29.26 42.94 4.90
N GLN A 34 30.59 43.05 4.82
CA GLN A 34 31.25 43.84 3.78
C GLN A 34 31.12 43.21 2.38
N LYS A 35 31.02 41.88 2.28
CA LYS A 35 30.97 41.17 1.00
C LYS A 35 29.60 41.17 0.28
N GLN A 36 28.53 41.62 0.94
CA GLN A 36 27.18 41.69 0.34
C GLN A 36 26.79 43.09 -0.17
N GLN A 37 27.54 44.15 0.16
CA GLN A 37 27.24 45.50 -0.30
C GLN A 37 27.85 45.85 -1.67
N ASP A 38 28.82 45.07 -2.17
CA ASP A 38 29.48 45.34 -3.45
C ASP A 38 28.83 44.65 -4.67
N GLU A 39 27.84 43.75 -4.47
CA GLU A 39 27.22 42.98 -5.57
C GLU A 39 25.89 43.56 -6.11
N TYR A 40 25.31 44.59 -5.46
CA TYR A 40 24.00 45.16 -5.84
C TYR A 40 24.07 46.57 -6.44
N LYS A 41 25.15 46.88 -7.18
CA LYS A 41 25.29 48.15 -7.91
C LYS A 41 25.64 47.90 -9.38
N GLY A 42 24.72 47.31 -10.13
CA GLY A 42 24.86 47.16 -11.58
C GLY A 42 23.55 46.80 -12.28
N MET A 43 23.13 47.69 -13.18
CA MET A 43 22.16 47.52 -14.28
C MET A 43 20.66 47.50 -13.91
N THR A 44 19.94 48.62 -13.96
CA THR A 44 19.41 49.42 -15.10
C THR A 44 18.14 48.88 -15.76
N GLN A 45 17.20 49.83 -15.88
CA GLN A 45 15.85 49.80 -16.43
C GLN A 45 15.75 49.31 -17.89
N GLY A 46 14.61 48.72 -18.23
CA GLY A 46 14.14 48.50 -19.61
C GLY A 46 12.62 48.37 -19.62
N SER A 47 11.97 49.10 -20.52
CA SER A 47 10.59 49.57 -20.45
C SER A 47 9.78 49.12 -21.68
N LEU A 48 8.51 48.81 -21.47
CA LEU A 48 7.32 48.94 -22.36
C LEU A 48 7.02 47.96 -23.53
N ASN A 49 5.75 47.54 -23.48
CA ASN A 49 4.73 47.43 -24.55
C ASN A 49 4.27 46.06 -25.08
N SER A 50 3.02 45.75 -24.69
CA SER A 50 1.83 45.38 -25.48
C SER A 50 1.99 44.64 -26.82
N LEU A 51 1.30 43.50 -26.92
CA LEU A 51 0.56 43.09 -28.12
C LEU A 51 -0.69 42.28 -27.72
N SER A 52 -1.84 42.83 -28.09
CA SER A 52 -3.13 42.16 -28.23
C SER A 52 -3.17 41.50 -29.61
N GLY A 53 -3.71 40.29 -29.71
CA GLY A 53 -3.91 39.57 -30.97
C GLY A 53 -4.97 38.49 -30.82
N GLU A 54 -5.99 38.60 -31.66
CA GLU A 54 -7.28 37.93 -31.70
C GLU A 54 -7.22 36.59 -32.46
N SER A 55 -8.24 35.74 -32.21
CA SER A 55 -8.78 34.65 -33.04
C SER A 55 -7.94 33.39 -33.31
N GLY A 56 -8.62 32.25 -33.17
CA GLY A 56 -8.17 30.94 -33.61
C GLY A 56 -9.03 29.83 -33.03
N GLU A 57 -10.25 29.66 -33.53
CA GLU A 57 -10.92 28.36 -33.50
C GLU A 57 -9.98 27.34 -34.16
N LEU A 58 -9.66 26.27 -33.44
CA LEU A 58 -9.16 25.04 -34.02
C LEU A 58 -9.86 23.87 -33.33
N GLU A 59 -10.67 23.18 -34.13
CA GLU A 59 -11.18 21.84 -33.87
C GLU A 59 -10.02 20.91 -33.49
N GLU A 60 -10.08 20.33 -32.29
CA GLU A 60 -9.29 19.13 -31.98
C GLU A 60 -10.12 17.91 -32.40
N PRO A 61 -9.72 17.14 -33.42
CA PRO A 61 -10.30 15.83 -33.65
C PRO A 61 -9.88 14.91 -32.50
N ILE A 62 -10.87 14.32 -31.85
CA ILE A 62 -10.70 13.27 -30.84
C ILE A 62 -10.05 12.08 -31.55
N GLU A 63 -8.76 11.88 -31.33
CA GLU A 63 -8.08 10.64 -31.72
C GLU A 63 -8.62 9.51 -30.86
N SER A 64 -9.61 8.84 -31.43
CA SER A 64 -10.23 7.64 -30.90
C SER A 64 -9.25 6.51 -31.16
N ASN A 65 -8.46 6.12 -30.16
CA ASN A 65 -7.83 4.80 -30.19
C ASN A 65 -8.94 3.76 -29.98
N GLU A 66 -9.57 3.37 -31.09
CA GLU A 66 -10.33 2.13 -31.23
C GLU A 66 -9.39 0.97 -30.89
N ILE A 67 -9.59 0.39 -29.70
CA ILE A 67 -9.02 -0.92 -29.40
C ILE A 67 -10.00 -1.94 -29.98
N ASP A 68 -9.66 -2.44 -31.15
CA ASP A 68 -10.33 -3.59 -31.78
C ASP A 68 -10.05 -4.84 -30.93
N LEU A 69 -11.00 -5.19 -30.06
CA LEU A 69 -11.01 -6.46 -29.35
C LEU A 69 -11.96 -7.39 -30.11
N THR A 70 -11.46 -8.01 -31.17
CA THR A 70 -12.09 -9.18 -31.80
C THR A 70 -12.10 -10.33 -30.79
N ILE A 71 -13.18 -10.44 -30.03
CA ILE A 71 -13.49 -11.64 -29.24
C ILE A 71 -14.27 -12.58 -30.16
N ASP A 72 -13.55 -13.45 -30.84
CA ASP A 72 -14.15 -14.59 -31.55
C ASP A 72 -14.58 -15.62 -30.49
N SER A 73 -15.85 -15.53 -30.08
CA SER A 73 -16.50 -16.49 -29.20
C SER A 73 -17.13 -17.57 -30.05
N ASP A 74 -16.38 -18.63 -30.33
CA ASP A 74 -16.96 -19.95 -30.57
C ASP A 74 -15.87 -21.00 -30.44
N LEU A 75 -15.99 -21.87 -29.43
CA LEU A 75 -15.98 -23.34 -29.59
C LEU A 75 -15.93 -24.04 -28.22
N ARG A 76 -16.99 -24.82 -27.98
CA ARG A 76 -17.17 -25.78 -26.88
C ARG A 76 -15.98 -26.73 -26.71
N PRO A 77 -15.70 -27.22 -25.50
CA PRO A 77 -15.06 -28.52 -25.33
C PRO A 77 -16.12 -29.61 -25.49
N LYS A 78 -16.18 -30.21 -26.68
CA LYS A 78 -16.77 -31.55 -26.88
C LYS A 78 -15.63 -32.57 -26.79
N SER A 79 -15.75 -33.51 -25.87
CA SER A 79 -15.28 -34.91 -25.95
C SER A 79 -13.98 -35.15 -26.74
N PHE A 80 -12.85 -35.23 -26.04
CA PHE A 80 -11.63 -35.86 -26.58
C PHE A 80 -11.71 -37.38 -26.39
N LEU A 81 -12.52 -38.02 -27.21
CA LEU A 81 -12.37 -39.42 -27.58
C LEU A 81 -12.64 -39.53 -29.09
N GLN A 82 -11.75 -40.28 -29.76
CA GLN A 82 -11.83 -40.83 -31.12
C GLN A 82 -10.97 -40.16 -32.23
N GLY A 83 -9.98 -40.92 -32.73
CA GLY A 83 -9.42 -40.85 -34.10
C GLY A 83 -7.91 -40.58 -34.19
N ILE A 84 -7.02 -41.54 -33.90
CA ILE A 84 -6.31 -42.46 -34.83
C ILE A 84 -5.65 -41.78 -36.06
N ALA A 85 -4.31 -41.79 -36.12
CA ALA A 85 -3.49 -42.39 -37.19
C ALA A 85 -2.02 -41.96 -37.09
N GLY A 86 -1.09 -42.91 -36.93
CA GLY A 86 0.34 -42.64 -36.98
C GLY A 86 1.19 -43.80 -36.49
N SER A 87 1.47 -44.73 -37.41
CA SER A 87 2.32 -45.91 -37.27
C SER A 87 3.61 -45.68 -36.47
N ASN A 88 3.93 -46.64 -35.59
CA ASN A 88 5.30 -47.11 -35.43
C ASN A 88 5.30 -48.59 -35.03
N SER A 89 5.98 -49.37 -35.86
CA SER A 89 6.25 -50.79 -35.73
C SER A 89 7.25 -51.04 -34.62
N ILE A 90 6.89 -51.88 -33.65
CA ILE A 90 7.86 -52.64 -32.85
C ILE A 90 7.31 -54.07 -32.73
N SER A 91 8.05 -55.01 -33.30
CA SER A 91 7.83 -56.45 -33.18
C SER A 91 8.39 -56.96 -31.86
N TYR A 92 7.57 -57.65 -31.08
CA TYR A 92 8.04 -58.65 -30.13
C TYR A 92 7.24 -59.93 -30.36
N THR A 93 7.96 -60.94 -30.81
CA THR A 93 7.58 -62.34 -30.77
C THR A 93 7.72 -62.81 -29.33
N ASP A 94 6.62 -63.25 -28.72
CA ASP A 94 6.63 -64.38 -27.79
C ASP A 94 5.22 -64.92 -27.69
N GLU A 95 5.06 -66.18 -28.12
CA GLU A 95 3.89 -67.00 -27.87
C GLU A 95 3.95 -67.40 -26.39
N ILE A 96 2.95 -67.00 -25.61
CA ILE A 96 2.72 -67.57 -24.28
C ILE A 96 1.25 -68.00 -24.22
N GLU A 97 1.09 -69.28 -23.90
CA GLU A 97 -0.12 -70.09 -23.88
C GLU A 97 -1.27 -69.48 -23.08
N GLU A 98 -2.49 -69.66 -23.58
CA GLU A 98 -3.72 -69.45 -22.83
C GLU A 98 -3.83 -70.51 -21.72
N GLU A 99 -3.70 -70.11 -20.46
CA GLU A 99 -4.09 -70.95 -19.33
C GLU A 99 -4.94 -70.15 -18.31
N ASP A 100 -6.17 -70.64 -18.19
CA ASP A 100 -7.10 -70.62 -17.06
C ASP A 100 -7.50 -69.30 -16.39
N TYR A 101 -8.78 -68.98 -16.61
CA TYR A 101 -9.62 -68.19 -15.73
C TYR A 101 -9.60 -68.77 -14.32
N ASP A 102 -8.86 -68.10 -13.44
CA ASP A 102 -9.04 -68.27 -12.01
C ASP A 102 -9.29 -66.90 -11.38
N ARG A 103 -10.58 -66.57 -11.40
CA ARG A 103 -11.21 -65.47 -10.69
C ARG A 103 -11.07 -65.71 -9.19
N TYR A 104 -9.94 -65.32 -8.62
CA TYR A 104 -9.78 -65.27 -7.17
C TYR A 104 -10.23 -63.92 -6.63
N TYR A 105 -11.37 -63.98 -5.93
CA TYR A 105 -11.81 -63.20 -4.77
C TYR A 105 -11.40 -61.72 -4.67
N LEU A 106 -12.43 -60.87 -4.73
CA LEU A 106 -12.65 -59.77 -3.79
C LEU A 106 -11.87 -59.94 -2.48
N ASP A 107 -10.79 -59.20 -2.32
CA ASP A 107 -10.52 -58.51 -1.05
C ASP A 107 -11.05 -57.08 -1.24
N GLU A 108 -12.37 -56.95 -1.05
CA GLU A 108 -12.97 -55.74 -0.46
C GLU A 108 -12.24 -55.54 0.88
N ASP A 109 -11.32 -54.57 0.99
CA ASP A 109 -10.86 -53.96 2.26
C ASP A 109 -9.71 -52.95 2.05
N ASP A 110 -9.76 -52.07 1.04
CA ASP A 110 -8.83 -50.92 0.90
C ASP A 110 -9.44 -49.74 0.10
N GLU A 111 -10.78 -49.60 0.07
CA GLU A 111 -11.47 -48.44 -0.55
C GLU A 111 -11.88 -47.35 0.46
N ASP A 112 -11.59 -47.53 1.75
CA ASP A 112 -11.91 -46.55 2.80
C ASP A 112 -10.83 -45.45 2.95
N ASP A 113 -9.58 -45.69 2.50
CA ASP A 113 -8.47 -44.74 2.69
C ASP A 113 -8.46 -43.60 1.64
N GLU A 114 -9.02 -43.78 0.44
CA GLU A 114 -8.98 -42.76 -0.62
C GLU A 114 -10.03 -41.64 -0.46
N GLU A 115 -11.24 -41.95 0.03
CA GLU A 115 -12.28 -40.95 0.29
C GLU A 115 -11.86 -39.99 1.42
N ASP A 116 -11.28 -40.54 2.49
CA ASP A 116 -10.72 -39.76 3.61
C ASP A 116 -9.59 -38.83 3.14
N GLU A 117 -8.73 -39.29 2.23
CA GLU A 117 -7.67 -38.47 1.64
C GLU A 117 -8.22 -37.32 0.77
N GLU A 118 -9.26 -37.55 -0.03
CA GLU A 118 -9.87 -36.50 -0.86
C GLU A 118 -10.58 -35.45 0.00
N GLU A 119 -11.31 -35.88 1.02
CA GLU A 119 -11.96 -34.97 1.99
C GLU A 119 -10.92 -34.10 2.71
N ILE A 120 -9.83 -34.72 3.19
CA ILE A 120 -8.71 -33.99 3.82
C ILE A 120 -8.09 -33.00 2.83
N ARG A 121 -7.90 -33.36 1.56
CA ARG A 121 -7.34 -32.46 0.54
C ARG A 121 -8.26 -31.27 0.25
N LEU A 122 -9.57 -31.49 0.17
CA LEU A 122 -10.57 -30.43 -0.03
C LEU A 122 -10.65 -29.50 1.19
N SER A 123 -10.64 -30.06 2.39
CA SER A 123 -10.62 -29.33 3.66
C SER A 123 -9.37 -28.45 3.77
N ASN A 124 -8.19 -29.01 3.50
CA ASN A 124 -6.92 -28.26 3.49
C ASN A 124 -6.92 -27.13 2.45
N ARG A 125 -7.48 -27.38 1.26
CA ARG A 125 -7.63 -26.35 0.23
C ARG A 125 -8.54 -25.21 0.70
N TYR A 126 -9.67 -25.54 1.33
CA TYR A 126 -10.60 -24.55 1.86
C TYR A 126 -9.95 -23.73 2.98
N GLN A 127 -9.25 -24.39 3.90
CA GLN A 127 -8.51 -23.73 4.97
C GLN A 127 -7.45 -22.75 4.42
N SER A 128 -6.78 -23.12 3.33
CA SER A 128 -5.84 -22.21 2.65
C SER A 128 -6.52 -20.94 2.12
N TYR A 129 -7.75 -21.03 1.62
CA TYR A 129 -8.53 -19.85 1.22
C TYR A 129 -8.88 -18.96 2.42
N LEU A 130 -9.33 -19.56 3.53
CA LEU A 130 -9.64 -18.83 4.77
C LEU A 130 -8.41 -18.08 5.30
N GLU A 131 -7.27 -18.76 5.43
CA GLU A 131 -6.01 -18.17 5.88
C GLU A 131 -5.51 -17.09 4.91
N GLY A 132 -5.64 -17.32 3.60
CA GLY A 132 -5.30 -16.34 2.59
C GLY A 132 -6.12 -15.06 2.73
N VAL A 133 -7.43 -15.16 2.97
CA VAL A 133 -8.28 -13.99 3.22
C VAL A 133 -7.89 -13.32 4.53
N LYS A 134 -7.73 -14.08 5.61
CA LYS A 134 -7.35 -13.58 6.94
C LYS A 134 -6.08 -12.73 6.90
N TYR A 135 -5.01 -13.26 6.33
CA TYR A 135 -3.72 -12.56 6.21
C TYR A 135 -3.86 -11.21 5.48
N ASN A 136 -4.59 -11.18 4.37
CA ASN A 136 -4.77 -9.97 3.59
C ASN A 136 -5.67 -8.96 4.30
N VAL A 137 -6.71 -9.42 5.01
CA VAL A 137 -7.58 -8.57 5.84
C VAL A 137 -6.81 -7.97 7.01
N ASP A 138 -5.95 -8.75 7.69
CA ASP A 138 -5.04 -8.25 8.73
C ASP A 138 -4.13 -7.15 8.19
N SER A 139 -3.52 -7.40 7.03
CA SER A 139 -2.63 -6.46 6.35
C SER A 139 -3.37 -5.16 5.95
N ALA A 140 -4.63 -5.27 5.54
CA ALA A 140 -5.50 -4.12 5.26
C ALA A 140 -5.80 -3.30 6.53
N ILE A 141 -6.14 -3.96 7.64
CA ILE A 141 -6.38 -3.31 8.95
C ILE A 141 -5.13 -2.56 9.42
N GLN A 142 -3.96 -3.18 9.30
CA GLN A 142 -2.68 -2.54 9.63
C GLN A 142 -2.41 -1.32 8.74
N THR A 143 -2.72 -1.42 7.44
CA THR A 143 -2.57 -0.31 6.49
C THR A 143 -3.49 0.86 6.85
N ILE A 144 -4.74 0.61 7.21
CA ILE A 144 -5.67 1.65 7.70
C ILE A 144 -5.12 2.31 8.97
N THR A 145 -4.64 1.50 9.92
CA THR A 145 -4.06 2.01 11.17
C THR A 145 -2.85 2.90 10.90
N LYS A 146 -1.99 2.52 9.96
CA LYS A 146 -0.87 3.35 9.50
C LYS A 146 -1.36 4.68 8.92
N ILE A 147 -2.34 4.67 8.00
CA ILE A 147 -2.91 5.89 7.40
C ILE A 147 -3.46 6.83 8.48
N TYR A 148 -4.20 6.29 9.44
CA TYR A 148 -4.78 7.08 10.54
C TYR A 148 -3.71 7.67 11.47
N ASN A 149 -2.68 6.90 11.80
CA ASN A 149 -1.56 7.38 12.60
C ASN A 149 -0.77 8.48 11.88
N THR A 150 -0.55 8.33 10.56
CA THR A 150 0.05 9.37 9.72
C THR A 150 -0.78 10.65 9.74
N TYR A 151 -2.11 10.57 9.60
CA TYR A 151 -3.00 11.72 9.73
C TYR A 151 -2.88 12.40 11.10
N THR A 152 -2.86 11.61 12.18
CA THR A 152 -2.77 12.12 13.55
C THR A 152 -1.46 12.86 13.78
N LEU A 153 -0.36 12.30 13.29
CA LEU A 153 0.96 12.94 13.37
C LEU A 153 0.98 14.23 12.55
N PHE A 154 0.49 14.21 11.30
CA PHE A 154 0.42 15.39 10.45
C PHE A 154 -0.41 16.51 11.08
N SER A 155 -1.60 16.18 11.60
CA SER A 155 -2.48 17.12 12.32
C SER A 155 -1.77 17.77 13.51
N THR A 156 -0.98 16.97 14.24
CA THR A 156 -0.21 17.46 15.38
C THR A 156 0.87 18.45 14.93
N LYS A 157 1.58 18.19 13.82
CA LYS A 157 2.59 19.11 13.27
C LYS A 157 2.00 20.42 12.79
N LEU A 158 0.86 20.36 12.10
CA LEU A 158 0.09 21.57 11.71
C LEU A 158 -0.35 22.38 12.94
N THR A 159 -0.76 21.72 14.02
CA THR A 159 -1.14 22.40 15.26
C THR A 159 0.09 23.04 15.94
N GLN A 160 1.22 22.33 15.97
CA GLN A 160 2.45 22.82 16.60
C GLN A 160 3.01 24.05 15.90
N MET A 161 3.01 24.10 14.56
CA MET A 161 3.57 25.25 13.83
C MET A 161 2.80 26.56 14.06
N TYR A 162 1.51 26.49 14.43
CA TYR A 162 0.68 27.65 14.78
C TYR A 162 0.45 27.85 16.29
N SER A 163 1.06 27.01 17.14
CA SER A 163 0.86 27.08 18.59
C SER A 163 1.38 28.40 19.18
N THR A 164 0.64 28.99 20.11
CA THR A 164 1.09 30.16 20.90
C THR A 164 2.01 29.78 22.06
N ARG A 165 2.10 28.48 22.39
CA ARG A 165 2.85 27.95 23.55
C ARG A 165 4.28 27.52 23.22
N LEU A 166 4.63 27.43 21.94
CA LEU A 166 5.95 26.99 21.47
C LEU A 166 6.81 28.18 21.05
N ASP A 167 8.13 28.04 21.17
CA ASP A 167 9.07 29.03 20.65
C ASP A 167 9.17 28.97 19.11
N ASN A 168 9.87 29.93 18.52
CA ASN A 168 10.01 30.03 17.07
C ASN A 168 10.79 28.86 16.46
N PHE A 169 11.76 28.31 17.20
CA PHE A 169 12.57 27.18 16.73
C PHE A 169 11.72 25.90 16.61
N ALA A 170 10.93 25.60 17.63
CA ALA A 170 10.01 24.47 17.64
C ALA A 170 8.93 24.60 16.56
N LYS A 171 8.40 25.82 16.32
CA LYS A 171 7.45 26.06 15.21
C LYS A 171 8.08 25.84 13.84
N ALA A 172 9.31 26.32 13.64
CA ALA A 172 10.04 26.13 12.39
C ALA A 172 10.29 24.63 12.12
N LYS A 173 10.70 23.88 13.15
CA LYS A 173 10.86 22.41 13.06
C LYS A 173 9.54 21.70 12.74
N ALA A 174 8.44 22.09 13.40
CA ALA A 174 7.12 21.53 13.11
C ALA A 174 6.68 21.80 11.67
N LYS A 175 6.96 23.00 11.13
CA LYS A 175 6.70 23.35 9.73
C LYS A 175 7.51 22.49 8.76
N GLU A 176 8.79 22.29 9.04
CA GLU A 176 9.66 21.40 8.25
C GLU A 176 9.15 19.95 8.28
N GLU A 177 8.78 19.44 9.45
CA GLU A 177 8.21 18.09 9.59
C GLU A 177 6.85 17.96 8.90
N ALA A 178 5.99 18.97 8.97
CA ALA A 178 4.70 18.99 8.26
C ALA A 178 4.87 18.97 6.72
N ALA A 179 5.96 19.55 6.20
CA ALA A 179 6.26 19.54 4.77
C ALA A 179 6.73 18.16 4.25
N LYS A 180 7.08 17.22 5.14
CA LYS A 180 7.50 15.85 4.75
C LYS A 180 6.33 14.94 4.40
N PHE A 181 5.10 15.33 4.74
CA PHE A 181 3.92 14.57 4.38
C PHE A 181 3.53 14.87 2.94
N THR A 182 3.39 13.82 2.14
CA THR A 182 3.11 13.93 0.70
C THR A 182 1.76 13.30 0.35
N LYS A 183 1.12 13.80 -0.70
CA LYS A 183 -0.13 13.21 -1.20
C LYS A 183 0.14 11.88 -1.89
N GLU A 184 1.31 11.76 -2.50
CA GLU A 184 1.83 10.57 -3.14
C GLU A 184 1.93 9.40 -2.15
N ASP A 185 2.42 9.65 -0.93
CA ASP A 185 2.46 8.63 0.13
C ASP A 185 1.06 8.19 0.56
N LEU A 186 0.11 9.13 0.67
CA LEU A 186 -1.29 8.81 0.97
C LEU A 186 -1.89 7.93 -0.14
N GLU A 187 -1.76 8.33 -1.39
CA GLU A 187 -2.25 7.57 -2.55
C GLU A 187 -1.60 6.18 -2.63
N LYS A 188 -0.30 6.08 -2.34
CA LYS A 188 0.42 4.80 -2.29
C LYS A 188 -0.16 3.88 -1.21
N ASN A 189 -0.38 4.38 0.00
CA ASN A 189 -0.98 3.57 1.07
C ASN A 189 -2.41 3.12 0.70
N PHE A 190 -3.20 3.95 0.01
CA PHE A 190 -4.53 3.54 -0.47
C PHE A 190 -4.48 2.50 -1.60
N LYS A 191 -3.50 2.59 -2.51
CA LYS A 191 -3.26 1.54 -3.51
C LYS A 191 -2.87 0.22 -2.86
N THR A 192 -2.01 0.25 -1.83
CA THR A 192 -1.66 -0.93 -1.04
C THR A 192 -2.90 -1.51 -0.35
N LEU A 193 -3.72 -0.67 0.28
CA LEU A 193 -4.97 -1.09 0.92
C LEU A 193 -5.92 -1.76 -0.09
N LEU A 194 -6.11 -1.14 -1.26
CA LEU A 194 -6.96 -1.68 -2.32
C LEU A 194 -6.46 -3.04 -2.79
N ASN A 195 -5.14 -3.19 -2.98
CA ASN A 195 -4.56 -4.46 -3.43
C ASN A 195 -4.85 -5.60 -2.44
N TYR A 196 -4.63 -5.39 -1.14
CA TYR A 196 -4.95 -6.40 -0.13
C TYR A 196 -6.42 -6.81 -0.18
N ILE A 197 -7.34 -5.85 -0.28
CA ILE A 197 -8.77 -6.16 -0.37
C ILE A 197 -9.11 -6.88 -1.68
N GLN A 198 -8.52 -6.50 -2.80
CA GLN A 198 -8.74 -7.18 -4.09
C GLN A 198 -8.26 -8.63 -4.07
N VAL A 199 -7.11 -8.91 -3.44
CA VAL A 199 -6.63 -10.27 -3.23
C VAL A 199 -7.62 -11.03 -2.33
N SER A 200 -8.06 -10.43 -1.21
CA SER A 200 -9.08 -11.04 -0.34
C SER A 200 -10.37 -11.36 -1.07
N VAL A 201 -10.91 -10.45 -1.90
CA VAL A 201 -12.14 -10.68 -2.69
C VAL A 201 -11.97 -11.84 -3.67
N LYS A 202 -10.84 -11.88 -4.38
CA LYS A 202 -10.53 -12.97 -5.33
C LYS A 202 -10.42 -14.31 -4.62
N THR A 203 -9.74 -14.38 -3.48
CA THR A 203 -9.62 -15.62 -2.70
C THR A 203 -10.96 -16.03 -2.12
N ALA A 204 -11.73 -15.08 -1.56
CA ALA A 204 -13.05 -15.29 -0.99
C ALA A 204 -14.11 -15.70 -2.04
N ALA A 205 -13.82 -15.59 -3.34
CA ALA A 205 -14.69 -16.11 -4.38
C ALA A 205 -14.90 -17.63 -4.28
N ASN A 206 -13.97 -18.35 -3.61
CA ASN A 206 -14.04 -19.79 -3.36
C ASN A 206 -14.83 -20.15 -2.08
N PHE A 207 -15.35 -19.18 -1.34
CA PHE A 207 -16.12 -19.44 -0.11
C PHE A 207 -17.51 -20.02 -0.44
N VAL A 208 -17.87 -21.08 0.27
CA VAL A 208 -19.14 -21.81 0.05
C VAL A 208 -20.09 -21.72 1.24
N TYR A 209 -19.57 -21.57 2.47
CA TYR A 209 -20.41 -21.49 3.66
C TYR A 209 -21.11 -20.12 3.80
N ILE A 210 -22.28 -20.11 4.42
CA ILE A 210 -23.15 -18.92 4.46
C ILE A 210 -22.51 -17.71 5.16
N ASN A 211 -21.75 -17.94 6.24
CA ASN A 211 -21.05 -16.87 6.95
C ASN A 211 -19.90 -16.31 6.10
N ASP A 212 -19.17 -17.20 5.43
CA ASP A 212 -17.99 -16.86 4.63
C ASP A 212 -18.42 -16.10 3.36
N THR A 213 -19.51 -16.52 2.72
CA THR A 213 -20.11 -15.77 1.59
C THR A 213 -20.64 -14.40 2.00
N HIS A 214 -21.13 -14.24 3.24
CA HIS A 214 -21.46 -12.92 3.78
C HIS A 214 -20.19 -12.07 4.01
N ALA A 215 -19.11 -12.66 4.49
CA ALA A 215 -17.81 -12.00 4.61
C ALA A 215 -17.28 -11.54 3.24
N LYS A 216 -17.42 -12.36 2.19
CA LYS A 216 -17.12 -12.00 0.80
C LYS A 216 -17.89 -10.74 0.35
N ARG A 217 -19.21 -10.70 0.53
CA ARG A 217 -20.03 -9.52 0.16
C ARG A 217 -19.56 -8.25 0.86
N LYS A 218 -19.16 -8.35 2.14
CA LYS A 218 -18.57 -7.22 2.88
C LYS A 218 -17.25 -6.76 2.24
N LEU A 219 -16.38 -7.68 1.84
CA LEU A 219 -15.12 -7.35 1.16
C LEU A 219 -15.36 -6.64 -0.18
N GLU A 220 -16.34 -7.08 -0.97
CA GLU A 220 -16.71 -6.44 -2.26
C GLU A 220 -17.22 -5.00 -2.06
N ASN A 221 -18.04 -4.78 -1.03
CA ASN A 221 -18.51 -3.44 -0.65
C ASN A 221 -17.35 -2.55 -0.22
N ILE A 222 -16.43 -3.08 0.60
CA ILE A 222 -15.22 -2.36 1.04
C ILE A 222 -14.32 -2.03 -0.14
N GLU A 223 -14.14 -2.94 -1.11
CA GLU A 223 -13.36 -2.67 -2.32
C GLU A 223 -13.91 -1.45 -3.08
N THR A 224 -15.23 -1.42 -3.25
CA THR A 224 -15.93 -0.31 -3.92
C THR A 224 -15.74 1.00 -3.16
N GLU A 225 -15.89 0.96 -1.83
CA GLU A 225 -15.69 2.13 -0.98
C GLU A 225 -14.24 2.66 -1.07
N ILE A 226 -13.23 1.78 -1.05
CA ILE A 226 -11.82 2.18 -1.22
C ILE A 226 -11.61 2.89 -2.56
N LYS A 227 -12.18 2.37 -3.66
CA LYS A 227 -12.11 3.03 -4.98
C LYS A 227 -12.73 4.42 -4.95
N THR A 228 -13.88 4.59 -4.29
CA THR A 228 -14.50 5.90 -4.09
C THR A 228 -13.63 6.84 -3.26
N LEU A 229 -12.99 6.36 -2.19
CA LEU A 229 -12.09 7.17 -1.37
C LEU A 229 -10.83 7.59 -2.15
N ILE A 230 -10.28 6.73 -3.00
CA ILE A 230 -9.18 7.06 -3.90
C ILE A 230 -9.57 8.21 -4.83
N ALA A 231 -10.76 8.16 -5.43
CA ALA A 231 -11.26 9.25 -6.28
C ALA A 231 -11.38 10.57 -5.49
N LYS A 232 -11.96 10.52 -4.29
CA LYS A 232 -12.06 11.69 -3.40
C LYS A 232 -10.69 12.27 -3.04
N ILE A 233 -9.68 11.45 -2.78
CA ILE A 233 -8.31 11.93 -2.50
C ILE A 233 -7.75 12.70 -3.71
N LYS A 234 -7.93 12.17 -4.92
CA LYS A 234 -7.45 12.81 -6.15
C LYS A 234 -8.07 14.19 -6.36
N GLU A 235 -9.38 14.33 -6.13
CA GLU A 235 -10.11 15.59 -6.27
C GLU A 235 -9.70 16.69 -5.28
N LYS A 236 -9.09 16.34 -4.13
CA LYS A 236 -8.66 17.32 -3.13
C LYS A 236 -7.24 17.84 -3.46
N PRO A 237 -7.05 19.14 -3.73
CA PRO A 237 -5.72 19.68 -3.99
C PRO A 237 -4.85 19.75 -2.72
N ASP A 238 -5.47 20.02 -1.57
CA ASP A 238 -4.78 20.09 -0.29
C ASP A 238 -4.74 18.72 0.41
N LEU A 239 -3.55 18.34 0.88
CA LEU A 239 -3.32 17.06 1.55
C LEU A 239 -4.12 16.93 2.84
N TYR A 240 -4.21 17.99 3.64
CA TYR A 240 -4.91 17.94 4.92
C TYR A 240 -6.43 17.77 4.70
N GLN A 241 -6.99 18.44 3.69
CA GLN A 241 -8.38 18.21 3.26
C GLN A 241 -8.60 16.81 2.70
N ALA A 242 -7.64 16.25 1.95
CA ALA A 242 -7.71 14.87 1.48
C ALA A 242 -7.81 13.89 2.65
N TYR A 243 -6.96 14.03 3.67
CA TYR A 243 -7.05 13.23 4.88
C TYR A 243 -8.39 13.42 5.62
N LYS A 244 -8.84 14.66 5.83
CA LYS A 244 -10.12 14.92 6.50
C LYS A 244 -11.30 14.23 5.83
N ALA A 245 -11.30 14.13 4.50
CA ALA A 245 -12.36 13.50 3.74
C ALA A 245 -12.45 11.98 3.94
N ILE A 246 -11.37 11.32 4.40
CA ILE A 246 -11.28 9.86 4.47
C ILE A 246 -11.24 9.31 5.90
N VAL A 247 -10.90 10.11 6.92
CA VAL A 247 -10.59 9.61 8.27
C VAL A 247 -11.75 8.84 8.89
N THR A 248 -12.97 9.37 8.81
CA THR A 248 -14.15 8.67 9.34
C THR A 248 -14.45 7.38 8.53
N PRO A 249 -14.54 7.43 7.18
CA PRO A 249 -14.72 6.23 6.37
C PRO A 249 -13.71 5.11 6.66
N ILE A 250 -12.41 5.40 6.72
CA ILE A 250 -11.41 4.34 6.94
C ILE A 250 -11.53 3.71 8.33
N LEU A 251 -11.96 4.45 9.35
CA LEU A 251 -12.17 3.89 10.69
C LEU A 251 -13.36 2.91 10.71
N LEU A 252 -14.47 3.28 10.05
CA LEU A 252 -15.63 2.39 9.90
C LEU A 252 -15.30 1.15 9.07
N MET A 253 -14.52 1.33 8.01
CA MET A 253 -14.02 0.24 7.17
C MET A 253 -13.13 -0.72 7.96
N ARG A 254 -12.24 -0.20 8.81
CA ARG A 254 -11.41 -1.04 9.70
C ARG A 254 -12.27 -1.88 10.64
N ASP A 255 -13.31 -1.29 11.21
CA ASP A 255 -14.20 -2.01 12.12
C ASP A 255 -15.00 -3.08 11.35
N SER A 256 -15.43 -2.79 10.12
CA SER A 256 -16.06 -3.77 9.21
C SER A 256 -15.10 -4.92 8.84
N LEU A 257 -13.81 -4.65 8.65
CA LEU A 257 -12.80 -5.68 8.39
C LEU A 257 -12.58 -6.59 9.61
N LYS A 258 -12.70 -6.09 10.83
CA LYS A 258 -12.66 -6.93 12.05
C LYS A 258 -13.87 -7.85 12.16
N GLU A 259 -15.03 -7.41 11.69
CA GLU A 259 -16.20 -8.29 11.58
C GLU A 259 -15.99 -9.40 10.55
N VAL A 260 -15.33 -9.08 9.41
CA VAL A 260 -14.92 -10.09 8.42
C VAL A 260 -13.99 -11.12 9.04
N GLN A 261 -12.95 -10.69 9.77
CA GLN A 261 -12.06 -11.61 10.50
C GLN A 261 -12.82 -12.51 11.48
N SER A 262 -13.70 -11.91 12.27
CA SER A 262 -14.50 -12.65 13.24
C SER A 262 -15.43 -13.67 12.59
N ALA A 263 -15.88 -13.44 11.35
CA ALA A 263 -16.72 -14.37 10.61
C ALA A 263 -15.91 -15.57 10.08
N ILE A 264 -14.71 -15.33 9.54
CA ILE A 264 -13.87 -16.39 8.97
C ILE A 264 -13.13 -17.21 10.05
N ASP A 265 -12.74 -16.60 11.18
CA ASP A 265 -12.01 -17.29 12.25
C ASP A 265 -12.89 -18.22 13.09
N LYS A 266 -14.20 -17.96 13.15
CA LYS A 266 -15.14 -18.76 13.97
C LYS A 266 -15.57 -20.07 13.31
N ASN A 267 -15.23 -20.28 12.05
CA ASN A 267 -15.74 -21.37 11.23
C ASN A 267 -14.75 -22.51 10.99
N GLY A 268 -13.80 -22.72 11.91
CA GLY A 268 -12.92 -23.88 11.85
C GLY A 268 -13.61 -25.24 11.95
N ILE A 269 -14.89 -25.33 12.39
CA ILE A 269 -15.64 -26.60 12.50
C ILE A 269 -17.15 -26.31 12.49
N TRP A 270 -17.77 -26.09 11.33
CA TRP A 270 -19.20 -26.35 11.11
C TRP A 270 -19.44 -26.52 9.60
N TYR A 271 -18.92 -27.60 9.03
CA TYR A 271 -19.67 -28.75 8.55
C TYR A 271 -18.69 -29.93 8.53
#